data_AF-A0A239P0G3-F1
#
_entry.id   AF-A0A239P0G3-F1
#
_cell.length_a   1.000
_cell.length_b   1.000
_cell.length_c   1.000
_cell.angle_alpha   90.00
_cell.angle_beta   90.00
_cell.angle_gamma   90.00
#
_symmetry.space_group_name_H-M   'P 1'
#
loop_
_entity.id
_entity.type
_entity.pdbx_description
1 polymer ?
#
loop_
_entity_poly.entity_id
_entity_poly.type
_entity_poly.pdbx_seq_one_letter_code
_entity_poly.pdbx_strand_id
1 'polypeptide(L)'
;MSDEAAEAAQAPDPAPEPEPEFPAAPPPDPTGDPRVDAAVAPLGGLGALPVAEHVRVFEDVHRRLQDLLASADQDEPAPAAPPRPAFPDALRPRP
;
A
#
# COMPACT_ATOMS: atom_id res chain seq x y z
N MET A 1 -21.63 -11.57 -58.38
CA MET A 1 -20.54 -11.10 -57.49
C MET A 1 -21.25 -10.25 -56.45
N SER A 2 -21.84 -10.86 -55.41
CA SER A 2 -21.19 -11.14 -54.11
C SER A 2 -21.07 -9.85 -53.30
N ASP A 3 -21.46 -9.70 -52.05
CA ASP A 3 -22.18 -10.52 -51.08
C ASP A 3 -22.54 -9.52 -49.96
N GLU A 4 -23.72 -9.64 -49.38
CA GLU A 4 -24.13 -8.91 -48.18
C GLU A 4 -23.40 -9.54 -46.98
N ALA A 5 -22.48 -8.81 -46.34
CA ALA A 5 -21.77 -9.32 -45.17
C ALA A 5 -21.82 -8.33 -44.01
N ALA A 6 -22.95 -8.41 -43.32
CA ALA A 6 -23.08 -8.31 -41.87
C ALA A 6 -22.41 -7.11 -41.20
N GLU A 7 -23.18 -6.01 -41.15
CA GLU A 7 -23.21 -5.16 -39.96
C GLU A 7 -23.47 -6.10 -38.76
N ALA A 8 -22.40 -6.43 -38.04
CA ALA A 8 -22.48 -7.22 -36.83
C ALA A 8 -23.35 -6.44 -35.86
N ALA A 9 -24.63 -6.81 -35.79
CA ALA A 9 -25.55 -6.33 -34.78
C ALA A 9 -24.87 -6.55 -33.43
N GLN A 10 -24.38 -5.46 -32.85
CA GLN A 10 -23.89 -5.43 -31.49
C GLN A 10 -25.09 -5.85 -30.64
N ALA A 11 -25.10 -7.11 -30.22
CA ALA A 11 -26.09 -7.57 -29.25
C ALA A 11 -26.04 -6.60 -28.06
N PRO A 12 -27.18 -6.16 -27.53
CA PRO A 12 -27.18 -5.32 -26.34
C PRO A 12 -26.36 -6.03 -25.27
N ASP A 13 -25.39 -5.31 -24.71
CA ASP A 13 -24.62 -5.77 -23.55
C ASP A 13 -25.64 -6.26 -22.51
N PRO A 14 -25.55 -7.51 -22.01
CA PRO A 14 -26.44 -7.97 -20.96
C PRO A 14 -26.43 -6.94 -19.84
N ALA A 15 -27.62 -6.49 -19.42
CA ALA A 15 -27.74 -5.57 -18.30
C ALA A 15 -26.91 -6.12 -17.13
N PRO A 16 -26.12 -5.28 -16.44
CA PRO A 16 -25.27 -5.74 -15.36
C PRO A 16 -26.14 -6.53 -14.38
N GLU A 17 -25.81 -7.81 -14.20
CA GLU A 17 -26.41 -8.61 -13.14
C GLU A 17 -26.17 -7.86 -11.82
N PRO A 18 -27.14 -7.83 -10.90
CA PRO A 18 -26.93 -7.17 -9.61
C PRO A 18 -25.69 -7.76 -8.97
N GLU A 19 -24.64 -6.93 -8.82
CA GLU A 19 -23.42 -7.38 -8.16
C GLU A 19 -23.81 -7.93 -6.78
N PRO A 20 -23.31 -9.11 -6.39
CA PRO A 20 -23.60 -9.65 -5.08
C PRO A 20 -23.29 -8.59 -4.03
N GLU A 21 -24.32 -8.20 -3.26
CA GLU A 21 -24.19 -7.27 -2.15
C GLU A 21 -23.35 -7.94 -1.07
N PHE A 22 -22.03 -7.85 -1.19
CA PHE A 22 -21.12 -8.31 -0.16
C PHE A 22 -21.30 -7.40 1.05
N PRO A 23 -21.69 -7.93 2.22
CA PRO A 23 -21.75 -7.12 3.41
C PRO A 23 -20.37 -6.51 3.65
N ALA A 24 -20.35 -5.20 3.93
CA ALA A 24 -19.11 -4.50 4.24
C ALA A 24 -18.37 -5.28 5.34
N ALA A 25 -17.09 -5.58 5.10
CA ALA A 25 -16.27 -6.23 6.10
C ALA A 25 -16.29 -5.40 7.39
N PRO A 26 -16.38 -6.03 8.58
CA PRO A 26 -16.30 -5.29 9.82
C PRO A 26 -14.98 -4.50 9.87
N PRO A 27 -14.98 -3.31 10.50
CA PRO A 27 -13.75 -2.55 10.67
C PRO A 27 -12.73 -3.40 11.43
N PRO A 28 -11.43 -3.28 11.10
CA PRO A 28 -10.39 -4.03 11.79
C PRO A 28 -10.39 -3.70 13.29
N ASP A 29 -10.07 -4.70 14.12
CA ASP A 29 -9.83 -4.48 15.54
C ASP A 29 -8.70 -3.46 15.74
N PRO A 30 -8.80 -2.57 16.75
CA PRO A 30 -7.78 -1.56 17.00
C PRO A 30 -6.44 -2.22 17.30
N THR A 31 -5.39 -1.73 16.66
CA THR A 31 -4.03 -2.27 16.76
C THR A 31 -3.33 -1.87 18.05
N GLY A 32 -3.84 -0.84 18.73
CA GLY A 32 -3.26 -0.27 19.94
C GLY A 32 -2.28 0.89 19.68
N ASP A 33 -1.90 1.14 18.42
CA ASP A 33 -1.22 2.38 18.01
C ASP A 33 -2.22 3.31 17.30
N PRO A 34 -2.57 4.47 17.88
CA PRO A 34 -3.56 5.37 17.30
C PRO A 34 -3.16 5.91 15.92
N ARG A 35 -1.85 5.93 15.61
CA ARG A 35 -1.35 6.37 14.29
C ARG A 35 -1.62 5.31 13.23
N VAL A 36 -1.47 4.03 13.58
CA VAL A 36 -1.78 2.91 12.70
C VAL A 36 -3.29 2.81 12.51
N ASP A 37 -4.07 2.94 13.59
CA ASP A 37 -5.53 2.91 13.54
C ASP A 37 -6.09 4.03 12.63
N ALA A 38 -5.54 5.25 12.75
CA ALA A 38 -5.89 6.36 11.86
C ALA A 38 -5.46 6.14 10.40
N ALA A 39 -4.35 5.42 10.17
CA ALA A 39 -3.89 5.09 8.83
C ALA A 39 -4.81 4.07 8.14
N VAL A 40 -5.34 3.09 8.86
CA VAL A 40 -6.20 2.02 8.29
C VAL A 40 -7.69 2.35 8.27
N ALA A 41 -8.14 3.35 9.04
CA ALA A 41 -9.54 3.77 9.09
C ALA A 41 -10.21 4.01 7.71
N PRO A 42 -9.54 4.58 6.69
CA PRO A 42 -10.14 4.78 5.37
C PRO A 42 -10.60 3.50 4.67
N LEU A 43 -10.01 2.34 5.01
CA LEU A 43 -10.37 1.05 4.40
C LEU A 43 -11.83 0.65 4.67
N GLY A 44 -12.39 1.06 5.81
CA GLY A 44 -13.79 0.81 6.15
C GLY A 44 -14.80 1.50 5.21
N GLY A 45 -14.36 2.51 4.46
CA GLY A 45 -15.20 3.26 3.51
C GLY A 45 -15.19 2.73 2.08
N LEU A 46 -14.35 1.74 1.76
CA LEU A 46 -14.15 1.26 0.37
C LEU A 46 -15.43 0.77 -0.30
N GLY A 47 -16.31 0.10 0.45
CA GLY A 47 -17.59 -0.41 -0.08
C GLY A 47 -18.54 0.67 -0.60
N ALA A 48 -18.34 1.94 -0.21
CA ALA A 48 -19.14 3.07 -0.69
C ALA A 48 -18.49 3.81 -1.88
N LEU A 49 -17.28 3.41 -2.29
CA LEU A 49 -16.51 4.04 -3.36
C LEU A 49 -16.52 3.16 -4.62
N PRO A 50 -16.48 3.76 -5.82
CA PRO A 50 -16.22 3.02 -7.05
C PRO A 50 -14.87 2.29 -6.96
N VAL A 51 -14.77 1.08 -7.54
CA VAL A 51 -13.54 0.27 -7.52
C VAL A 51 -12.33 1.03 -8.07
N ALA A 52 -12.53 1.90 -9.07
CA ALA A 52 -11.47 2.76 -9.61
C ALA A 52 -10.85 3.69 -8.56
N GLU A 53 -11.61 4.11 -7.55
CA GLU A 53 -11.13 4.96 -6.46
C GLU A 53 -10.44 4.16 -5.34
N HIS A 54 -10.63 2.84 -5.27
CA HIS A 54 -10.01 2.01 -4.24
C HIS A 54 -8.48 2.06 -4.30
N VAL A 55 -7.91 2.13 -5.51
CA VAL A 55 -6.46 2.22 -5.73
C VAL A 55 -5.86 3.41 -4.99
N ARG A 56 -6.48 4.59 -5.10
CA ARG A 56 -6.02 5.80 -4.41
C ARG A 56 -6.02 5.61 -2.90
N VAL A 57 -7.08 5.00 -2.36
CA VAL A 57 -7.19 4.73 -0.93
C VAL A 57 -6.09 3.76 -0.46
N PHE A 58 -5.87 2.67 -1.20
CA PHE A 58 -4.81 1.71 -0.87
C PHE A 58 -3.41 2.33 -0.91
N GLU A 59 -3.12 3.13 -1.93
CA GLU A 59 -1.84 3.83 -2.04
C GLU A 59 -1.60 4.80 -0.88
N ASP A 60 -2.63 5.58 -0.50
CA ASP A 60 -2.54 6.51 0.62
C ASP A 60 -2.31 5.78 1.95
N VAL A 61 -3.00 4.66 2.18
CA VAL A 61 -2.81 3.82 3.38
C VAL A 61 -1.39 3.25 3.40
N HIS A 62 -0.93 2.66 2.30
CA HIS A 62 0.42 2.10 2.21
C HIS A 62 1.50 3.17 2.45
N ARG A 63 1.37 4.36 1.86
CA ARG A 63 2.32 5.45 2.06
C ARG A 63 2.38 5.85 3.54
N ARG A 64 1.23 6.07 4.19
CA ARG A 64 1.18 6.43 5.62
C ARG A 64 1.83 5.37 6.51
N LEU A 65 1.57 4.09 6.25
CA LEU A 65 2.18 3.01 7.03
C LEU A 65 3.69 2.94 6.82
N GLN A 66 4.18 3.15 5.59
CA GLN A 66 5.62 3.25 5.32
C GLN A 66 6.26 4.44 6.04
N ASP A 67 5.62 5.61 6.01
CA ASP A 67 6.11 6.81 6.70
C ASP A 67 6.20 6.59 8.23
N LEU A 68 5.21 5.90 8.81
CA LEU A 68 5.22 5.54 10.23
C LEU A 68 6.34 4.57 10.58
N LEU A 69 6.57 3.54 9.75
CA LEU A 69 7.68 2.60 9.94
C LEU A 69 9.03 3.28 9.80
N ALA A 70 9.19 4.16 8.81
CA ALA A 70 10.42 4.92 8.62
C ALA A 70 10.70 5.84 9.81
N SER A 71 9.67 6.47 10.39
CA SER A 71 9.80 7.32 11.57
C SER A 71 10.21 6.52 12.81
N ALA A 72 9.64 5.33 12.99
CA ALA A 72 9.97 4.44 14.11
C ALA A 72 11.44 3.99 14.08
N ASP A 73 12.01 3.76 12.90
CA ASP A 73 13.43 3.43 12.71
C ASP A 73 14.37 4.58 13.10
N GLN A 74 13.95 5.84 12.92
CA GLN A 74 14.75 7.01 13.33
C GLN A 74 14.73 7.26 14.84
N ASP A 75 13.69 6.81 15.53
CA ASP A 75 13.56 6.92 16.98
C ASP A 75 14.46 5.90 17.72
N GLU A 76 14.96 4.87 17.03
CA GLU A 76 15.90 3.92 17.60
C GLU A 76 17.32 4.53 17.62
N PRO A 77 17.91 4.82 18.80
CA PRO A 77 19.25 5.37 18.85
C PRO A 77 20.21 4.35 18.23
N ALA A 78 20.91 4.76 17.17
CA ALA A 78 21.93 3.94 16.54
C ALA A 78 22.86 3.38 17.63
N PRO A 79 23.08 2.04 17.69
CA PRO A 79 23.97 1.48 18.69
C PRO A 79 25.31 2.18 18.57
N ALA A 80 25.81 2.74 19.68
CA ALA A 80 27.11 3.39 19.72
C ALA A 80 28.13 2.42 19.13
N ALA A 81 28.57 2.69 17.91
CA ALA A 81 29.51 1.83 17.22
C ALA A 81 30.73 1.68 18.14
N PRO A 82 31.18 0.44 18.43
CA PRO A 82 32.38 0.26 19.25
C PRO A 82 33.51 1.06 18.59
N PRO A 83 34.38 1.73 19.37
CA PRO A 83 35.48 2.50 18.80
C PRO A 83 36.24 1.57 17.86
N ARG A 84 36.29 1.94 16.58
CA ARG A 84 37.04 1.16 15.59
C ARG A 84 38.45 1.05 16.13
N PRO A 85 39.03 -0.16 16.25
CA PRO A 85 40.42 -0.28 16.66
C PRO A 85 41.25 0.58 15.72
N ALA A 86 41.91 1.60 16.28
CA ALA A 86 42.92 2.33 15.54
C ALA A 86 43.96 1.28 15.15
N PHE A 87 44.08 1.01 13.85
CA PHE A 87 45.13 0.13 13.35
C PHE A 87 46.44 0.57 14.01
N PRO A 88 47.22 -0.36 14.61
CA PRO A 88 48.45 0.02 15.26
C PRO A 88 49.35 0.70 14.23
N ASP A 89 49.83 1.91 14.57
CA ASP A 89 50.76 2.71 13.75
C ASP A 89 52.04 1.93 13.36
N ALA A 90 52.26 0.79 13.99
CA ALA A 90 53.30 -0.20 13.71
C ALA A 90 53.22 -0.87 12.32
N LEU A 91 52.10 -0.77 11.59
CA LEU A 91 51.97 -1.26 10.22
C LEU A 91 52.05 -0.16 9.16
N ARG A 92 52.28 1.11 9.55
CA ARG A 92 52.54 2.16 8.57
C ARG A 92 53.97 2.00 8.02
N PRO A 93 54.16 1.79 6.71
CA PRO A 93 55.49 1.73 6.12
C PRO A 93 56.15 3.10 6.30
N ARG A 94 57.34 3.12 6.91
CA ARG A 94 58.14 4.34 7.05
C ARG A 94 58.62 4.81 5.66
N PRO A 95 58.61 6.13 5.38
CA PRO A 95 59.06 6.69 4.11
C PRO A 95 60.56 6.50 3.89
#